data_AF-A0A351TAT8-F1
#
_entry.id   AF-A0A351TAT8-F1
#
_cell.length_a   1.000
_cell.length_b   1.000
_cell.length_c   1.000
_cell.angle_alpha   90.00
_cell.angle_beta   90.00
_cell.angle_gamma   90.00
#
_symmetry.space_group_name_H-M   'P 1'
#
loop_
_entity.id
_entity.type
_entity.pdbx_description
1 polymer ?
#
loop_
_entity_poly.entity_id
_entity_poly.type
_entity_poly.pdbx_seq_one_letter_code
_entity_poly.pdbx_strand_id
1 'polypeptide(L)'
;MVFEIDNKFITNRPDLFSVIGNSREFGAIFSLNFKDYIKKFSSTQSKLKVSIESDKVLAYNLVRIDNVNASISPFAIRYSLFKSGINAKFDMVDMTNYIMTELGQPMHAFDADKIS
;
A
#
# COMPACT_ATOMS: atom_id res chain seq x y z
N MET A 1 21.36 2.36 -5.12
CA MET A 1 20.99 2.14 -6.54
C MET A 1 19.48 2.25 -6.62
N VAL A 2 18.96 3.04 -7.55
CA VAL A 2 17.53 3.21 -7.83
C VAL A 2 17.34 2.82 -9.29
N PHE A 3 16.33 1.99 -9.57
CA PHE A 3 15.95 1.60 -10.93
C PHE A 3 14.70 2.36 -11.33
N GLU A 4 14.72 2.97 -12.50
CA GLU A 4 13.53 3.53 -13.13
C GLU A 4 12.98 2.50 -14.11
N ILE A 5 11.73 2.09 -13.90
CA ILE A 5 11.06 1.05 -14.69
C ILE A 5 9.92 1.71 -15.45
N ASP A 6 10.01 1.73 -16.78
CA ASP A 6 8.96 2.30 -17.63
C ASP A 6 7.93 1.24 -18.03
N ASN A 7 6.86 1.13 -17.24
CA ASN A 7 5.73 0.21 -17.47
C ASN A 7 4.53 0.87 -18.16
N LYS A 8 4.66 2.11 -18.66
CA LYS A 8 3.53 2.92 -19.15
C LYS A 8 2.77 2.31 -20.34
N PHE A 9 3.41 1.40 -21.08
CA PHE A 9 2.82 0.76 -22.25
C PHE A 9 2.27 -0.66 -21.98
N ILE A 10 2.49 -1.20 -20.79
CA ILE A 10 2.10 -2.57 -20.44
C ILE A 10 0.78 -2.54 -19.65
N THR A 11 -0.33 -2.48 -20.37
CA THR A 11 -1.67 -2.39 -19.78
C THR A 11 -2.18 -3.71 -19.20
N ASN A 12 -1.59 -4.84 -19.59
CA ASN A 12 -1.97 -6.18 -19.17
C ASN A 12 -1.24 -6.69 -17.92
N ARG A 13 -0.31 -5.91 -17.34
CA ARG A 13 0.48 -6.28 -16.15
C ARG A 13 0.38 -5.23 -15.03
N PRO A 14 -0.81 -5.02 -14.45
CA PRO A 14 -0.99 -4.08 -13.35
C PRO A 14 -0.20 -4.47 -12.08
N ASP A 15 0.19 -5.74 -11.95
CA ASP A 15 1.01 -6.24 -10.86
C ASP A 15 2.40 -5.58 -10.79
N LEU A 16 2.95 -5.15 -11.94
CA LEU A 16 4.28 -4.52 -12.03
C LEU A 16 4.33 -3.05 -11.58
N PHE A 17 3.22 -2.50 -11.08
CA PHE A 17 3.18 -1.16 -10.49
C PHE A 17 3.52 -1.15 -8.99
N SER A 18 4.13 -2.22 -8.49
CA SER A 18 4.53 -2.39 -7.09
C SER A 18 5.92 -2.98 -6.94
N VAL A 19 6.59 -2.70 -5.81
CA VAL A 19 7.90 -3.31 -5.50
C VAL A 19 7.79 -4.83 -5.41
N ILE A 20 6.74 -5.36 -4.79
CA ILE A 20 6.52 -6.81 -4.71
C ILE A 20 6.29 -7.44 -6.08
N GLY A 21 5.49 -6.81 -6.94
CA GLY A 21 5.24 -7.33 -8.29
C GLY A 21 6.51 -7.42 -9.13
N ASN A 22 7.33 -6.35 -9.12
CA ASN A 22 8.64 -6.38 -9.78
C ASN A 22 9.58 -7.42 -9.15
N SER A 23 9.56 -7.55 -7.83
CA SER A 23 10.38 -8.57 -7.13
C SER A 23 9.98 -10.00 -7.52
N ARG A 24 8.68 -10.26 -7.71
CA ARG A 24 8.18 -11.55 -8.20
C ARG A 24 8.61 -11.81 -9.64
N GLU A 25 8.54 -10.80 -10.50
CA GLU A 25 8.99 -10.90 -11.91
C GLU A 25 10.49 -11.21 -12.00
N PHE A 26 11.33 -10.47 -11.24
CA PHE A 26 12.76 -10.76 -11.17
C PHE A 26 13.05 -12.14 -10.58
N GLY A 27 12.28 -12.57 -9.59
CA GLY A 27 12.34 -13.92 -9.04
C GLY A 27 12.13 -14.98 -10.12
N ALA A 28 11.13 -14.80 -10.99
CA ALA A 28 10.86 -15.69 -12.10
C ALA A 28 11.98 -15.67 -13.16
N ILE A 29 12.44 -14.49 -13.58
CA ILE A 29 13.49 -14.32 -14.61
C ILE A 29 14.81 -14.97 -14.18
N PHE A 30 15.24 -14.71 -12.94
CA PHE A 30 16.52 -15.19 -12.42
C PHE A 30 16.42 -16.54 -11.72
N SER A 31 15.24 -17.19 -11.73
CA SER A 31 14.99 -18.44 -11.01
C SER A 31 15.37 -18.38 -9.52
N LEU A 32 15.04 -17.26 -8.87
CA LEU A 32 15.28 -17.03 -7.45
C LEU A 32 14.04 -17.37 -6.62
N ASN A 33 14.25 -17.88 -5.42
CA ASN A 33 13.16 -18.13 -4.47
C ASN A 33 12.58 -16.79 -3.97
N PHE A 34 11.38 -16.44 -4.42
CA PHE A 34 10.62 -15.32 -3.88
C PHE A 34 10.00 -15.70 -2.53
N LYS A 35 10.30 -14.94 -1.48
CA LYS A 35 9.69 -15.09 -0.16
C LYS A 35 8.74 -13.93 0.10
N ASP A 36 7.46 -14.23 0.18
CA ASP A 36 6.47 -13.25 0.63
C ASP A 36 6.68 -12.95 2.11
N TYR A 37 6.71 -11.66 2.45
CA TYR A 37 6.92 -11.18 3.82
C TYR A 37 5.67 -10.54 4.41
N ILE A 38 4.56 -10.47 3.65
CA ILE A 38 3.27 -9.99 4.14
C ILE A 38 2.75 -10.97 5.18
N LYS A 39 2.76 -10.55 6.44
CA LYS A 39 2.17 -11.35 7.53
C LYS A 39 0.65 -11.21 7.51
N LYS A 40 -0.05 -12.33 7.61
CA LYS A 40 -1.50 -12.32 7.86
C LYS A 40 -1.73 -11.71 9.24
N PHE A 41 -2.43 -10.58 9.27
CA PHE A 41 -2.86 -9.96 10.52
C PHE A 41 -4.26 -10.46 10.86
N SER A 42 -4.42 -11.08 12.03
CA SER A 42 -5.74 -11.45 12.57
C SER A 42 -6.19 -10.36 13.54
N SER A 43 -6.77 -9.27 13.04
CA SER A 43 -7.38 -8.26 13.92
C SER A 43 -8.79 -8.69 14.32
N THR A 44 -9.06 -8.74 15.62
CA THR A 44 -10.39 -8.85 16.24
C THR A 44 -11.03 -7.49 16.51
N GLN A 45 -10.70 -6.46 15.71
CA GLN A 45 -11.29 -5.13 15.89
C GLN A 45 -12.75 -5.07 15.40
N SER A 46 -13.50 -4.17 16.01
CA SER A 46 -14.93 -3.94 15.75
C SER A 46 -15.19 -3.77 14.26
N LYS A 47 -16.10 -4.58 13.71
CA LYS A 47 -16.52 -4.47 12.31
C LYS A 47 -17.26 -3.14 12.15
N LEU A 48 -16.62 -2.18 11.47
CA LEU A 48 -17.33 -1.03 10.92
C LEU A 48 -18.39 -1.54 9.95
N LYS A 49 -19.62 -1.02 10.05
CA LYS A 49 -20.66 -1.34 9.08
C LYS A 49 -20.36 -0.60 7.79
N VAL A 50 -20.17 -1.36 6.71
CA VAL A 50 -19.98 -0.85 5.36
C VAL A 50 -21.07 -1.44 4.49
N SER A 51 -21.85 -0.60 3.83
CA SER A 51 -22.76 -0.99 2.75
C SER A 51 -22.17 -0.56 1.41
N ILE A 52 -22.23 -1.46 0.43
CA ILE A 52 -21.83 -1.19 -0.94
C ILE A 52 -23.12 -1.17 -1.76
N GLU A 53 -23.50 0.01 -2.24
CA GLU A 53 -24.74 0.21 -3.01
C GLU A 53 -24.51 0.15 -4.53
N SER A 54 -23.25 0.13 -4.97
CA SER A 54 -22.89 0.07 -6.40
C SER A 54 -22.40 -1.33 -6.78
N ASP A 55 -22.86 -1.80 -7.94
CA ASP A 55 -22.39 -2.98 -8.65
C ASP A 55 -20.94 -2.85 -9.18
N LYS A 56 -20.41 -1.62 -9.27
CA LYS A 56 -19.04 -1.36 -9.74
C LYS A 56 -17.97 -1.63 -8.69
N VAL A 57 -18.34 -1.87 -7.44
CA VAL A 57 -17.42 -2.07 -6.32
C VAL A 57 -17.57 -3.50 -5.82
N LEU A 58 -16.58 -4.34 -6.09
CA LEU A 58 -16.61 -5.74 -5.65
C LEU A 58 -16.31 -5.90 -4.16
N ALA A 59 -15.47 -5.02 -3.60
CA ALA A 59 -15.09 -5.06 -2.19
C ALA A 59 -14.67 -3.67 -1.69
N TYR A 60 -15.04 -3.36 -0.45
CA TYR A 60 -14.61 -2.16 0.26
C TYR A 60 -14.36 -2.53 1.72
N ASN A 61 -13.11 -2.42 2.16
CA ASN A 61 -12.69 -2.82 3.50
C ASN A 61 -12.24 -1.60 4.28
N LEU A 62 -12.67 -1.52 5.54
CA LEU A 62 -12.26 -0.49 6.48
C LEU A 62 -11.67 -1.13 7.73
N VAL A 63 -10.66 -0.48 8.28
CA VAL A 63 -10.09 -0.81 9.58
C VAL A 63 -10.07 0.47 10.40
N ARG A 64 -10.66 0.41 11.58
CA ARG A 64 -10.59 1.51 12.55
C ARG A 64 -9.35 1.33 13.42
N ILE A 65 -8.52 2.37 13.50
CA ILE A 65 -7.36 2.41 14.37
C ILE A 65 -7.54 3.60 15.30
N ASP A 66 -7.72 3.32 16.59
CA ASP A 66 -7.84 4.34 17.63
C ASP A 66 -6.45 4.71 18.19
N ASN A 67 -6.36 5.89 18.82
CA ASN A 67 -5.15 6.39 19.48
C ASN A 67 -3.94 6.56 18.55
N VAL A 68 -4.18 6.98 17.31
CA VAL A 68 -3.11 7.31 16.35
C VAL A 68 -2.57 8.70 16.68
N ASN A 69 -1.28 8.78 17.00
CA ASN A 69 -0.59 10.06 17.16
C ASN A 69 -0.03 10.50 15.81
N ALA A 70 -0.50 11.64 15.29
CA ALA A 70 0.08 12.23 14.10
C ALA A 70 1.53 12.66 14.41
N SER A 71 2.49 12.03 13.75
CA SER A 71 3.91 12.29 13.97
C SER A 71 4.69 12.28 12.66
N ILE A 72 6.01 12.46 12.75
CA ILE A 72 6.90 12.29 11.61
C ILE A 72 7.07 10.80 11.36
N SER A 73 6.81 10.37 10.12
CA SER A 73 6.91 8.98 9.70
C SER A 73 8.32 8.42 9.97
N PRO A 74 8.47 7.11 10.28
CA PRO A 74 9.77 6.49 10.47
C PRO A 74 10.73 6.75 9.31
N PHE A 75 12.04 6.86 9.59
CA PHE A 75 13.05 7.15 8.56
C PHE A 75 13.02 6.15 7.41
N ALA A 76 12.86 4.85 7.71
CA ALA A 76 12.80 3.81 6.68
C ALA A 76 11.66 4.04 5.67
N ILE A 77 10.50 4.49 6.13
CA ILE A 77 9.34 4.75 5.27
C ILE A 77 9.58 5.98 4.42
N ARG A 78 10.04 7.08 5.03
CA ARG A 78 10.39 8.31 4.30
C ARG A 78 11.46 8.06 3.25
N TYR A 79 12.48 7.27 3.59
CA TYR A 79 13.56 6.93 2.68
C TYR A 79 13.07 6.04 1.53
N SER A 80 12.19 5.08 1.78
CA SER A 80 11.57 4.28 0.73
C SER A 80 10.70 5.12 -0.20
N LEU A 81 9.86 6.00 0.33
CA LEU A 81 9.06 6.94 -0.47
C LEU A 81 9.93 7.87 -1.31
N PHE A 82 11.01 8.41 -0.73
CA PHE A 82 11.97 9.26 -1.43
C PHE A 82 12.60 8.53 -2.63
N LYS A 83 13.01 7.26 -2.47
CA LYS A 83 13.52 6.44 -3.57
C LYS A 83 12.48 6.18 -4.67
N SER A 84 11.19 6.18 -4.31
CA SER A 84 10.07 6.06 -5.24
C SER A 84 9.62 7.40 -5.83
N GLY A 85 10.35 8.49 -5.60
CA GLY A 85 10.02 9.83 -6.11
C GLY A 85 8.86 10.53 -5.38
N ILE A 86 8.47 10.05 -4.20
CA ILE A 86 7.38 10.59 -3.39
C ILE A 86 7.95 11.36 -2.20
N ASN A 87 7.54 12.63 -2.06
CA ASN A 87 7.87 13.43 -0.88
C ASN A 87 6.97 13.04 0.30
N ALA A 88 7.60 12.62 1.40
CA ALA A 88 6.96 12.37 2.67
C ALA A 88 6.30 13.64 3.22
N LYS A 89 5.11 13.50 3.84
CA LYS A 89 4.33 14.60 4.40
C LYS A 89 4.02 14.38 5.88
N PHE A 90 3.22 13.35 6.18
CA PHE A 90 2.70 13.04 7.52
C PHE A 90 2.44 11.54 7.65
N ASP A 91 2.58 11.00 8.86
CA ASP A 91 2.59 9.56 9.15
C ASP A 91 1.54 8.75 8.38
N MET A 92 0.25 9.05 8.55
CA MET A 92 -0.82 8.27 7.93
C MET A 92 -0.82 8.36 6.40
N VAL A 93 -0.52 9.53 5.82
CA VAL A 93 -0.45 9.72 4.36
C VAL A 93 0.76 8.99 3.79
N ASP A 94 1.88 9.04 4.50
CA ASP A 94 3.10 8.35 4.11
C ASP A 94 2.91 6.84 4.21
N MET A 95 2.19 6.35 5.22
CA MET A 95 1.87 4.93 5.38
C MET A 95 1.02 4.41 4.22
N THR A 96 -0.02 5.14 3.82
CA THR A 96 -0.87 4.74 2.68
C THR A 96 -0.10 4.77 1.37
N ASN A 97 0.75 5.78 1.16
CA ASN A 97 1.61 5.86 -0.02
C ASN A 97 2.66 4.75 -0.04
N TYR A 98 3.22 4.42 1.12
CA TYR A 98 4.22 3.37 1.24
C TYR A 98 3.60 2.01 0.87
N ILE A 99 2.43 1.68 1.42
CA ILE A 99 1.69 0.46 1.08
C ILE A 99 1.34 0.43 -0.42
N MET A 100 0.92 1.57 -0.98
CA MET A 100 0.65 1.68 -2.41
C MET A 100 1.89 1.36 -3.25
N THR A 101 3.05 1.94 -2.94
CA THR A 101 4.29 1.68 -3.69
C THR A 101 4.81 0.26 -3.48
N GLU A 102 4.68 -0.28 -2.27
CA GLU A 102 5.28 -1.56 -1.90
C GLU A 102 4.42 -2.75 -2.39
N LEU A 103 3.11 -2.71 -2.10
CA LEU A 103 2.17 -3.80 -2.38
C LEU A 103 1.35 -3.59 -3.66
N GLY A 104 1.29 -2.37 -4.19
CA GLY A 104 0.43 -2.03 -5.33
C GLY A 104 -1.03 -1.77 -4.96
N GLN A 105 -1.34 -1.70 -3.66
CA GLN A 105 -2.71 -1.47 -3.18
C GLN A 105 -2.88 0.00 -2.76
N PRO A 106 -3.61 0.82 -3.53
CA PRO A 106 -3.92 2.18 -3.11
C PRO A 106 -4.83 2.15 -1.87
N MET A 107 -4.53 3.01 -0.91
CA MET A 107 -5.26 3.12 0.36
C MET A 107 -5.57 4.57 0.67
N HIS A 108 -6.55 4.77 1.55
CA HIS A 108 -6.90 6.09 2.06
C HIS A 108 -7.14 6.03 3.57
N ALA A 109 -6.78 7.10 4.26
CA ALA A 109 -7.03 7.27 5.68
C ALA A 109 -8.07 8.38 5.87
N PHE A 110 -9.13 8.07 6.61
CA PHE A 110 -10.17 9.03 6.97
C PHE A 110 -10.05 9.38 8.45
N ASP A 111 -10.42 10.61 8.78
CA ASP A 111 -10.60 11.03 10.17
C ASP A 111 -11.93 10.45 10.68
N ALA A 112 -11.85 9.49 11.60
CA ALA A 112 -13.00 8.76 12.10
C ALA A 112 -14.03 9.66 12.80
N ASP A 113 -13.58 10.78 13.39
CA ASP A 113 -14.46 11.73 14.08
C ASP A 113 -15.23 12.64 13.11
N LYS A 114 -14.81 12.67 11.83
CA LYS A 114 -15.47 13.42 10.76
C LYS A 114 -16.34 12.54 9.86
N ILE A 115 -16.35 11.23 10.09
CA ILE A 115 -17.23 10.30 9.38
C ILE A 115 -18.56 10.26 10.15
N SER A 116 -19.60 10.84 9.53
CA SER A 116 -20.98 10.84 10.03
C SER A 116 -21.79 9.66 9.50
#